data_AF-A0A0S2KAY5-F1
#
_entry.id   AF-A0A0S2KAY5-F1
#
_cell.length_a   1.000
_cell.length_b   1.000
_cell.length_c   1.000
_cell.angle_alpha   90.00
_cell.angle_beta   90.00
_cell.angle_gamma   90.00
#
_symmetry.space_group_name_H-M   'P 1'
#
loop_
_entity.id
_entity.type
_entity.pdbx_description
1 polymer ?
#
loop_
_entity_poly.entity_id
_entity_poly.type
_entity_poly.pdbx_seq_one_letter_code
_entity_poly.pdbx_strand_id
1 'polypeptide(L)'
;MSDKKYTSNATHITVCQRQSGAALLIFFILLFSAAAAVALNALNNRVSARSSNPVVLSEMNSVKEALLAFATLQPDYDDSGPGRLPCPDTNNDRISEANCTSNTIGRLPSEYTLGIPFSFSERQNDDRFWYVITGSFRFNPTITGLNSATDGDLLLNGQSDIVALIIDPGEAIGNQTRINNNPTNYLENGNQTGPAFVTSSPTPDQFNDRIVAITGQEMRILMTRQAALEIQRVIDSYHPANGDTYPTDQPTFEAAMAAAAAWFNSENWLSTITFTSNSANQVEIEFQNCNIIYSINFPPSELQRDRNAC
;
A
#
# COMPACT_ATOMS: atom_id res chain seq x y z
N MET A 1 16.09 -31.36 -115.74
CA MET A 1 17.05 -30.42 -115.12
C MET A 1 16.83 -30.49 -113.63
N SER A 2 17.71 -31.20 -112.91
CA SER A 2 17.91 -31.22 -111.45
C SER A 2 16.73 -31.51 -110.52
N ASP A 3 16.87 -32.06 -109.32
CA ASP A 3 17.84 -32.91 -108.61
C ASP A 3 17.25 -33.01 -107.19
N LYS A 4 17.40 -34.18 -106.54
CA LYS A 4 17.32 -34.46 -105.07
C LYS A 4 15.98 -34.28 -104.32
N LYS A 5 15.39 -35.31 -103.69
CA LYS A 5 15.78 -36.25 -102.61
C LYS A 5 15.91 -35.65 -101.19
N TYR A 6 15.10 -36.21 -100.27
CA TYR A 6 15.32 -36.48 -98.82
C TYR A 6 15.52 -35.24 -97.90
N THR A 7 15.16 -35.14 -96.62
CA THR A 7 14.92 -36.08 -95.50
C THR A 7 14.52 -35.24 -94.24
N SER A 8 13.73 -35.83 -93.33
CA SER A 8 14.07 -36.02 -91.89
C SER A 8 13.75 -34.97 -90.78
N ASN A 9 12.94 -35.48 -89.84
CA ASN A 9 13.05 -35.52 -88.37
C ASN A 9 12.88 -34.28 -87.46
N ALA A 10 11.80 -34.37 -86.67
CA ALA A 10 11.75 -34.55 -85.21
C ALA A 10 12.46 -33.56 -84.26
N THR A 11 11.60 -32.92 -83.44
CA THR A 11 11.69 -32.62 -81.99
C THR A 11 12.97 -32.08 -81.39
N HIS A 12 12.85 -31.00 -80.62
CA HIS A 12 13.25 -31.00 -79.20
C HIS A 12 12.62 -29.80 -78.46
N ILE A 13 11.82 -30.11 -77.43
CA ILE A 13 11.40 -29.16 -76.39
C ILE A 13 12.64 -28.91 -75.52
N THR A 14 13.01 -27.65 -75.30
CA THR A 14 14.01 -27.28 -74.30
C THR A 14 13.32 -26.49 -73.20
N VAL A 15 12.97 -27.17 -72.11
CA VAL A 15 12.68 -26.51 -70.82
C VAL A 15 14.02 -26.26 -70.16
N CYS A 16 14.39 -24.99 -69.99
CA CYS A 16 15.52 -24.58 -69.16
C CYS A 16 14.95 -24.02 -67.85
N GLN A 17 14.79 -24.86 -66.83
CA GLN A 17 14.65 -24.38 -65.46
C GLN A 17 16.02 -24.35 -64.81
N ARG A 18 16.48 -23.14 -64.49
CA ARG A 18 17.73 -22.91 -63.78
C ARG A 18 17.51 -21.85 -62.71
N GLN A 19 16.95 -22.24 -61.57
CA GLN A 19 17.11 -21.48 -60.32
C GLN A 19 17.02 -22.42 -59.10
N SER A 20 18.17 -22.83 -58.59
CA SER A 20 18.28 -23.47 -57.26
C SER A 20 18.87 -22.52 -56.20
N GLY A 21 18.94 -21.21 -56.47
CA GLY A 21 19.49 -20.21 -55.53
C GLY A 21 18.44 -19.45 -54.72
N ALA A 22 17.32 -19.05 -55.33
CA ALA A 22 16.31 -18.21 -54.69
C ALA A 22 15.48 -18.98 -53.63
N ALA A 23 15.21 -20.27 -53.86
CA ALA A 23 14.43 -21.09 -52.93
C ALA A 23 15.09 -21.21 -51.54
N LEU A 24 16.42 -21.33 -51.50
CA LEU A 24 17.18 -21.41 -50.25
C LEU A 24 17.11 -20.09 -49.47
N LEU A 25 17.23 -18.95 -50.18
CA LEU A 25 17.12 -17.61 -49.57
C LEU A 25 15.72 -17.36 -49.00
N ILE A 26 14.66 -17.73 -49.74
CA ILE A 26 13.27 -17.60 -49.26
C ILE A 26 13.04 -18.48 -48.03
N PHE A 27 13.57 -19.70 -48.03
CA PHE A 27 13.49 -20.60 -46.87
C PHE A 27 14.19 -20.01 -45.64
N PHE A 28 15.40 -19.47 -45.79
CA PHE A 28 16.10 -18.81 -44.69
C PHE A 28 15.35 -17.57 -44.19
N ILE A 29 14.79 -16.75 -45.08
CA ILE A 29 14.01 -15.56 -44.70
C ILE A 29 12.78 -15.98 -43.87
N LEU A 30 12.05 -17.00 -44.31
CA LEU A 30 10.89 -17.52 -43.57
C LEU A 30 11.30 -18.10 -42.21
N LEU A 31 12.41 -18.84 -42.16
CA LEU A 31 12.91 -19.44 -40.93
C LEU A 31 13.40 -18.39 -39.93
N PHE A 32 14.12 -17.37 -40.38
CA PHE A 32 14.53 -16.24 -39.53
C PHE A 32 13.34 -15.41 -39.07
N SER A 33 12.33 -15.21 -39.91
CA SER A 33 11.12 -14.47 -39.55
C SER A 33 10.30 -15.21 -38.49
N ALA A 34 10.16 -16.54 -38.63
CA ALA A 34 9.50 -17.37 -37.63
C ALA A 34 10.29 -17.42 -36.31
N ALA A 35 11.61 -17.57 -36.36
CA ALA A 35 12.47 -17.54 -35.18
C ALA A 35 12.43 -16.18 -34.47
N ALA A 36 12.42 -15.08 -35.22
CA ALA A 36 12.28 -13.73 -34.69
C ALA A 36 10.89 -13.54 -34.05
N ALA A 37 9.81 -14.03 -34.65
CA ALA A 37 8.47 -13.96 -34.07
C ALA A 37 8.36 -14.75 -32.76
N VAL A 38 8.93 -15.95 -32.70
CA VAL A 38 8.97 -16.76 -31.47
C VAL A 38 9.85 -16.11 -30.41
N ALA A 39 11.01 -15.57 -30.79
CA ALA A 39 11.90 -14.86 -29.88
C ALA A 39 11.26 -13.57 -29.36
N LEU A 40 10.54 -12.81 -30.19
CA LEU A 40 9.79 -11.62 -29.81
C LEU A 40 8.61 -11.95 -28.90
N ASN A 41 7.88 -13.04 -29.14
CA ASN A 41 6.83 -13.49 -28.22
C ASN A 41 7.41 -13.98 -26.88
N ALA A 42 8.55 -14.67 -26.91
CA ALA A 42 9.25 -15.07 -25.69
C ALA A 42 9.83 -13.86 -24.93
N LEU A 43 10.31 -12.83 -25.63
CA LEU A 43 10.78 -11.58 -25.06
C LEU A 43 9.62 -10.73 -24.54
N ASN A 44 8.49 -10.63 -25.25
CA ASN A 44 7.28 -9.93 -24.78
C ASN A 44 6.71 -10.61 -23.54
N ASN A 45 6.62 -11.95 -23.51
CA ASN A 45 6.16 -12.65 -22.30
C ASN A 45 7.14 -12.46 -21.12
N ARG A 46 8.45 -12.38 -21.40
CA ARG A 46 9.46 -12.07 -20.38
C ARG A 46 9.47 -10.60 -19.98
N VAL A 47 9.15 -9.66 -20.86
CA VAL A 47 9.02 -8.24 -20.56
C VAL A 47 7.73 -7.98 -19.79
N SER A 48 6.62 -8.64 -20.10
CA SER A 48 5.39 -8.60 -19.29
C SER A 48 5.57 -9.26 -17.92
N ALA A 49 6.36 -10.33 -17.83
CA ALA A 49 6.68 -10.99 -16.55
C ALA A 49 7.78 -10.28 -15.74
N ARG A 50 8.68 -9.52 -16.39
CA ARG A 50 9.82 -8.81 -15.76
C ARG A 50 9.62 -7.29 -15.68
N SER A 51 8.56 -6.76 -16.29
CA SER A 51 7.97 -5.48 -15.89
C SER A 51 7.33 -5.70 -14.53
N SER A 52 8.12 -5.46 -13.50
CA SER A 52 7.67 -4.78 -12.29
C SER A 52 6.69 -3.68 -12.74
N ASN A 53 5.39 -3.96 -12.66
CA ASN A 53 4.33 -3.17 -13.29
C ASN A 53 4.22 -1.85 -12.52
N PRO A 54 4.79 -0.73 -13.01
CA PRO A 54 4.82 0.52 -12.26
C PRO A 54 3.41 1.03 -11.97
N VAL A 55 2.43 0.63 -12.79
CA VAL A 55 1.00 0.92 -12.58
C VAL A 55 0.50 0.24 -11.31
N VAL A 56 0.75 -1.07 -11.13
CA VAL A 56 0.28 -1.80 -9.94
C VAL A 56 0.92 -1.26 -8.68
N LEU A 57 2.23 -0.98 -8.71
CA LEU A 57 2.90 -0.38 -7.54
C LEU A 57 2.35 1.03 -7.25
N SER A 58 2.06 1.83 -8.28
CA SER A 58 1.41 3.13 -8.13
C SER A 58 0.00 3.01 -7.54
N GLU A 59 -0.78 2.00 -7.94
CA GLU A 59 -2.09 1.70 -7.37
C GLU A 59 -1.97 1.29 -5.90
N MET A 60 -1.04 0.38 -5.56
CA MET A 60 -0.81 -0.03 -4.17
C MET A 60 -0.38 1.14 -3.29
N ASN A 61 0.46 2.05 -3.80
CA ASN A 61 0.80 3.28 -3.10
C ASN A 61 -0.41 4.22 -2.96
N SER A 62 -1.26 4.33 -3.99
CA SER A 62 -2.50 5.12 -3.90
C SER A 62 -3.46 4.56 -2.85
N VAL A 63 -3.58 3.23 -2.76
CA VAL A 63 -4.32 2.53 -1.71
C VAL A 63 -3.73 2.86 -0.33
N LYS A 64 -2.40 2.80 -0.20
CA LYS A 64 -1.71 3.15 1.05
C LYS A 64 -2.04 4.58 1.47
N GLU A 65 -1.92 5.55 0.57
CA GLU A 65 -2.27 6.95 0.87
C GLU A 65 -3.75 7.10 1.26
N ALA A 66 -4.67 6.38 0.60
CA ALA A 66 -6.08 6.38 0.95
C ALA A 66 -6.31 5.80 2.36
N LEU A 67 -5.65 4.71 2.74
CA LEU A 67 -5.71 4.14 4.09
C LEU A 67 -5.14 5.09 5.15
N LEU A 68 -4.02 5.76 4.87
CA LEU A 68 -3.44 6.76 5.78
C LEU A 68 -4.36 7.98 5.94
N ALA A 69 -4.99 8.44 4.85
CA ALA A 69 -5.97 9.52 4.88
C ALA A 69 -7.21 9.12 5.68
N PHE A 70 -7.72 7.91 5.49
CA PHE A 70 -8.81 7.34 6.27
C PHE A 70 -8.49 7.36 7.76
N ALA A 71 -7.30 6.89 8.16
CA ALA A 71 -6.86 6.89 9.54
C ALA A 71 -6.72 8.30 10.13
N THR A 72 -6.42 9.29 9.30
CA THR A 72 -6.25 10.69 9.71
C THR A 72 -7.59 11.40 9.92
N LEU A 73 -8.61 11.05 9.14
CA LEU A 73 -9.92 11.73 9.12
C LEU A 73 -10.93 11.17 10.12
N GLN A 74 -10.69 10.01 10.73
CA GLN A 74 -11.59 9.40 11.72
C GLN A 74 -12.12 10.39 12.77
N PRO A 75 -11.27 11.20 13.44
CA PRO A 75 -11.71 12.09 14.52
C PRO A 75 -12.79 13.10 14.09
N ASP A 76 -12.88 13.41 12.79
CA ASP A 76 -13.85 14.37 12.26
C ASP A 76 -15.26 13.77 12.08
N TYR A 77 -15.38 12.43 12.11
CA TYR A 77 -16.62 11.71 11.78
C TYR A 77 -17.13 10.82 12.91
N ASP A 78 -16.23 10.15 13.63
CA ASP A 78 -16.57 9.43 14.85
C ASP A 78 -15.49 9.70 15.90
N ASP A 79 -15.88 9.86 17.16
CA ASP A 79 -14.97 10.17 18.28
C ASP A 79 -13.99 9.02 18.60
N SER A 80 -13.61 8.18 17.64
CA SER A 80 -12.61 7.14 17.81
C SER A 80 -11.19 7.72 17.85
N GLY A 81 -10.94 8.88 17.24
CA GLY A 81 -9.57 9.43 17.16
C GLY A 81 -8.74 8.81 16.04
N PRO A 82 -7.51 9.32 15.81
CA PRO A 82 -6.74 8.99 14.62
C PRO A 82 -6.09 7.60 14.70
N GLY A 83 -5.75 7.04 13.54
CA GLY A 83 -4.90 5.86 13.44
C GLY A 83 -5.62 4.54 13.17
N ARG A 84 -6.96 4.50 13.18
CA ARG A 84 -7.70 3.26 12.87
C ARG A 84 -7.77 3.02 11.38
N LEU A 85 -7.58 1.77 10.99
CA LEU A 85 -7.69 1.29 9.62
C LEU A 85 -8.86 0.30 9.48
N PRO A 86 -9.54 0.24 8.31
CA PRO A 86 -10.65 -0.69 8.11
C PRO A 86 -10.20 -2.14 8.33
N CYS A 87 -11.11 -3.00 8.76
CA CYS A 87 -10.87 -4.44 8.78
C CYS A 87 -10.91 -5.03 7.35
N PRO A 88 -10.15 -6.10 7.07
CA PRO A 88 -10.18 -6.78 5.77
C PRO A 88 -11.55 -7.37 5.48
N ASP A 89 -11.95 -7.39 4.22
CA ASP A 89 -13.15 -8.08 3.72
C ASP A 89 -12.89 -9.60 3.68
N THR A 90 -13.56 -10.34 4.57
CA THR A 90 -13.38 -11.80 4.69
C THR A 90 -14.49 -12.61 4.03
N ASN A 91 -15.59 -11.96 3.66
CA ASN A 91 -16.76 -12.61 3.09
C ASN A 91 -16.95 -12.33 1.56
N ASN A 92 -16.09 -11.49 0.98
CA ASN A 92 -16.06 -11.06 -0.42
C ASN A 92 -17.24 -10.17 -0.86
N ASP A 93 -17.86 -9.43 0.07
CA ASP A 93 -18.92 -8.45 -0.21
C ASP A 93 -18.40 -7.04 -0.57
N ARG A 94 -17.06 -6.86 -0.54
CA ARG A 94 -16.33 -5.61 -0.83
C ARG A 94 -16.41 -4.55 0.26
N ILE A 95 -16.99 -4.89 1.40
CA ILE A 95 -17.18 -4.01 2.54
C ILE A 95 -16.20 -4.42 3.64
N SER A 96 -15.75 -3.44 4.42
CA SER A 96 -14.95 -3.73 5.60
C SER A 96 -15.79 -4.49 6.63
N GLU A 97 -15.23 -5.56 7.19
CA GLU A 97 -15.88 -6.26 8.28
C GLU A 97 -16.04 -5.31 9.48
N ALA A 98 -17.16 -5.40 10.19
CA ALA A 98 -17.40 -4.53 11.34
C ALA A 98 -16.36 -4.72 12.47
N ASN A 99 -15.76 -5.90 12.53
CA ASN A 99 -14.69 -6.26 13.45
C ASN A 99 -13.80 -7.34 12.83
N CYS A 100 -12.53 -7.37 13.23
CA CYS A 100 -11.58 -8.40 12.85
C CYS A 100 -10.66 -8.72 14.03
N THR A 101 -9.97 -9.86 13.96
CA THR A 101 -8.93 -10.24 14.92
C THR A 101 -7.55 -9.76 14.46
N SER A 102 -6.55 -9.77 15.34
CA SER A 102 -5.17 -9.44 14.91
C SER A 102 -4.72 -10.37 13.78
N ASN A 103 -3.99 -9.83 12.81
CA ASN A 103 -3.39 -10.57 11.69
C ASN A 103 -4.42 -11.27 10.79
N THR A 104 -5.67 -10.80 10.78
CA THR A 104 -6.69 -11.28 9.85
C THR A 104 -6.24 -10.95 8.43
N ILE A 105 -6.28 -11.95 7.55
CA ILE A 105 -6.01 -11.80 6.12
C ILE A 105 -7.35 -11.86 5.39
N GLY A 106 -7.62 -10.84 4.59
CA GLY A 106 -8.79 -10.79 3.72
C GLY A 106 -8.52 -9.93 2.50
N ARG A 107 -9.56 -9.59 1.75
CA ARG A 107 -9.44 -8.61 0.66
C ARG A 107 -9.42 -7.21 1.21
N LEU A 108 -8.78 -6.30 0.49
CA LEU A 108 -8.96 -4.89 0.71
C LEU A 108 -10.45 -4.55 0.44
N PRO A 109 -11.14 -3.90 1.38
CA PRO A 109 -12.46 -3.33 1.12
C PRO A 109 -12.38 -2.33 -0.05
N SER A 110 -13.40 -2.28 -0.91
CA SER A 110 -13.41 -1.31 -2.01
C SER A 110 -13.68 0.10 -1.49
N GLU A 111 -14.58 0.23 -0.52
CA GLU A 111 -15.00 1.49 0.07
C GLU A 111 -15.37 1.35 1.55
N TYR A 112 -15.49 2.50 2.21
CA TYR A 112 -16.01 2.65 3.56
C TYR A 112 -16.86 3.94 3.62
N THR A 113 -17.88 3.99 4.47
CA THR A 113 -18.67 5.21 4.68
C THR A 113 -18.27 5.88 5.98
N LEU A 114 -17.51 6.98 5.88
CA LEU A 114 -17.10 7.84 6.99
C LEU A 114 -17.98 9.09 7.02
N GLY A 115 -19.29 8.92 7.19
CA GLY A 115 -20.28 9.97 6.91
C GLY A 115 -20.42 10.32 5.41
N ILE A 116 -19.34 10.19 4.63
CA ILE A 116 -19.25 10.25 3.17
C ILE A 116 -18.60 8.98 2.62
N PRO A 117 -18.86 8.60 1.35
CA PRO A 117 -18.16 7.49 0.70
C PRO A 117 -16.65 7.77 0.59
N PHE A 118 -15.85 6.82 1.06
CA PHE A 118 -14.39 6.82 0.99
C PHE A 118 -13.93 5.59 0.20
N SER A 119 -13.27 5.79 -0.93
CA SER A 119 -12.81 4.70 -1.80
C SER A 119 -11.34 4.37 -1.54
N PHE A 120 -11.01 3.09 -1.38
CA PHE A 120 -9.63 2.63 -1.25
C PHE A 120 -9.06 2.12 -2.57
N SER A 121 -9.88 1.46 -3.38
CA SER A 121 -9.46 0.87 -4.66
C SER A 121 -10.63 0.69 -5.61
N GLU A 122 -10.38 0.93 -6.89
CA GLU A 122 -11.34 0.66 -7.97
C GLU A 122 -11.29 -0.79 -8.46
N ARG A 123 -10.32 -1.60 -7.98
CA ARG A 123 -10.19 -3.01 -8.38
C ARG A 123 -11.41 -3.82 -7.97
N GLN A 124 -11.75 -4.81 -8.80
CA GLN A 124 -12.94 -5.63 -8.63
C GLN A 124 -12.59 -7.12 -8.65
N ASN A 125 -13.51 -7.94 -8.11
CA ASN A 125 -13.46 -9.40 -8.17
C ASN A 125 -12.15 -9.99 -7.59
N ASP A 126 -11.52 -10.90 -8.34
CA ASP A 126 -10.31 -11.64 -7.98
C ASP A 126 -9.02 -10.80 -8.07
N ASP A 127 -9.06 -9.68 -8.78
CA ASP A 127 -7.94 -8.75 -8.97
C ASP A 127 -7.70 -7.84 -7.75
N ARG A 128 -8.63 -7.83 -6.79
CA ARG A 128 -8.53 -7.01 -5.58
C ARG A 128 -7.28 -7.36 -4.76
N PHE A 129 -6.64 -6.34 -4.20
CA PHE A 129 -5.53 -6.55 -3.28
C PHE A 129 -5.97 -7.36 -2.07
N TRP A 130 -5.07 -8.21 -1.60
CA TRP A 130 -5.13 -8.79 -0.27
C TRP A 130 -4.67 -7.76 0.75
N TYR A 131 -5.21 -7.86 1.96
CA TYR A 131 -5.02 -6.88 3.00
C TYR A 131 -4.92 -7.56 4.36
N VAL A 132 -3.93 -7.14 5.14
CA VAL A 132 -3.65 -7.66 6.48
C VAL A 132 -3.40 -6.48 7.40
N ILE A 133 -3.87 -6.59 8.64
CA ILE A 133 -3.83 -5.51 9.60
C ILE A 133 -3.55 -6.07 11.00
N THR A 134 -2.71 -5.36 11.73
CA THR A 134 -2.44 -5.60 13.15
C THR A 134 -3.68 -5.38 14.01
N GLY A 135 -3.77 -6.09 15.13
CA GLY A 135 -4.87 -5.97 16.07
C GLY A 135 -5.05 -4.53 16.59
N SER A 136 -3.99 -3.85 16.99
CA SER A 136 -4.10 -2.59 17.74
C SER A 136 -4.64 -1.42 16.90
N PHE A 137 -4.49 -1.47 15.58
CA PHE A 137 -4.86 -0.40 14.65
C PHE A 137 -6.16 -0.69 13.88
N ARG A 138 -6.88 -1.76 14.22
CA ARG A 138 -8.12 -2.11 13.55
C ARG A 138 -9.26 -1.18 13.91
N PHE A 139 -10.13 -0.95 12.93
CA PHE A 139 -11.37 -0.24 13.13
C PHE A 139 -12.26 -1.07 14.04
N ASN A 140 -12.25 -0.69 15.31
CA ASN A 140 -13.15 -1.16 16.33
C ASN A 140 -13.26 -0.03 17.36
N PRO A 141 -14.44 0.59 17.51
CA PRO A 141 -14.63 1.73 18.40
C PRO A 141 -14.50 1.37 19.89
N THR A 142 -14.46 0.08 20.24
CA THR A 142 -14.23 -0.37 21.63
C THR A 142 -12.76 -0.51 21.98
N ILE A 143 -11.85 -0.43 21.00
CA ILE A 143 -10.41 -0.39 21.27
C ILE A 143 -10.07 1.02 21.71
N THR A 144 -9.33 1.12 22.80
CA THR A 144 -8.82 2.36 23.37
C THR A 144 -7.31 2.23 23.60
N GLY A 145 -6.61 3.34 23.72
CA GLY A 145 -5.17 3.39 23.96
C GLY A 145 -4.34 3.32 22.67
N LEU A 146 -4.94 3.63 21.52
CA LEU A 146 -4.26 3.84 20.25
C LEU A 146 -3.62 5.23 20.23
N ASN A 147 -2.33 5.29 20.59
CA ASN A 147 -1.56 6.51 20.73
C ASN A 147 -0.12 6.32 20.23
N SER A 148 0.76 7.30 20.50
CA SER A 148 2.16 7.25 20.03
C SER A 148 2.99 6.10 20.61
N ALA A 149 2.51 5.42 21.67
CA ALA A 149 3.17 4.26 22.24
C ALA A 149 2.69 2.92 21.66
N THR A 150 1.73 2.94 20.72
CA THR A 150 1.22 1.73 20.09
C THR A 150 2.11 1.29 18.92
N ASP A 151 2.57 0.04 18.96
CA ASP A 151 3.34 -0.60 17.89
C ASP A 151 2.50 -1.58 17.07
N GLY A 152 2.90 -1.76 15.81
CA GLY A 152 2.36 -2.82 14.96
C GLY A 152 2.95 -4.20 15.28
N ASP A 153 2.14 -5.26 15.20
CA ASP A 153 2.56 -6.64 15.48
C ASP A 153 2.88 -7.49 14.24
N LEU A 154 2.79 -6.92 13.03
CA LEU A 154 3.18 -7.60 11.79
C LEU A 154 4.69 -7.54 11.57
N LEU A 155 5.20 -8.53 10.86
CA LEU A 155 6.60 -8.63 10.44
C LEU A 155 6.68 -8.67 8.92
N LEU A 156 7.56 -7.86 8.31
CA LEU A 156 7.86 -7.93 6.88
C LEU A 156 9.35 -8.16 6.69
N ASN A 157 9.74 -9.32 6.13
CA ASN A 157 11.15 -9.72 6.00
C ASN A 157 11.93 -9.66 7.34
N GLY A 158 11.25 -9.89 8.46
CA GLY A 158 11.81 -9.77 9.81
C GLY A 158 11.86 -8.36 10.38
N GLN A 159 11.47 -7.32 9.61
CA GLN A 159 11.25 -5.98 10.14
C GLN A 159 9.96 -5.95 10.95
N SER A 160 10.02 -5.48 12.20
CA SER A 160 8.88 -5.29 13.10
C SER A 160 8.21 -3.94 12.92
N ASP A 161 7.18 -3.68 13.72
CA ASP A 161 6.42 -2.42 13.73
C ASP A 161 5.75 -2.14 12.38
N ILE A 162 5.17 -3.20 11.80
CA ILE A 162 4.32 -3.10 10.62
C ILE A 162 2.87 -3.12 11.09
N VAL A 163 2.09 -2.16 10.60
CA VAL A 163 0.68 -1.95 10.99
C VAL A 163 -0.26 -2.65 10.01
N ALA A 164 -0.01 -2.51 8.72
CA ALA A 164 -0.81 -3.17 7.70
C ALA A 164 0.00 -3.52 6.46
N LEU A 165 -0.48 -4.49 5.69
CA LEU A 165 0.11 -4.94 4.44
C LEU A 165 -0.95 -4.93 3.34
N ILE A 166 -0.61 -4.32 2.21
CA ILE A 166 -1.36 -4.38 0.96
C ILE A 166 -0.60 -5.34 0.05
N ILE A 167 -1.24 -6.41 -0.40
CA ILE A 167 -0.59 -7.52 -1.09
C ILE A 167 -1.24 -7.71 -2.47
N ASP A 168 -0.45 -7.60 -3.52
CA ASP A 168 -0.81 -7.97 -4.89
C ASP A 168 -0.35 -9.41 -5.13
N PRO A 169 -1.26 -10.37 -5.41
CA PRO A 169 -0.91 -11.78 -5.60
C PRO A 169 -0.22 -12.06 -6.95
N GLY A 170 0.10 -11.02 -7.72
CA GLY A 170 0.66 -11.15 -9.07
C GLY A 170 -0.23 -11.97 -10.02
N GLU A 171 0.40 -12.51 -11.05
CA GLU A 171 -0.21 -13.46 -11.99
C GLU A 171 -0.38 -14.84 -11.35
N ALA A 172 -1.38 -15.61 -11.76
CA ALA A 172 -1.58 -16.95 -11.22
C ALA A 172 -0.37 -17.86 -11.54
N ILE A 173 0.25 -18.43 -10.51
CA ILE A 173 1.38 -19.35 -10.66
C ILE A 173 1.10 -20.71 -10.02
N GLY A 174 1.76 -21.75 -10.56
CA GLY A 174 1.60 -23.12 -10.08
C GLY A 174 0.16 -23.63 -10.20
N ASN A 175 -0.42 -24.05 -9.08
CA ASN A 175 -1.76 -24.64 -9.00
C ASN A 175 -2.80 -23.70 -8.35
N GLN A 176 -2.56 -22.39 -8.35
CA GLN A 176 -3.54 -21.42 -7.86
C GLN A 176 -4.85 -21.52 -8.65
N THR A 177 -5.98 -21.62 -7.94
CA THR A 177 -7.31 -21.76 -8.55
C THR A 177 -8.14 -20.48 -8.52
N ARG A 178 -7.75 -19.48 -7.71
CA ARG A 178 -8.35 -18.13 -7.67
C ARG A 178 -9.89 -18.06 -7.69
N ILE A 179 -10.56 -18.96 -6.95
CA ILE A 179 -12.01 -19.17 -7.03
C ILE A 179 -12.83 -18.64 -5.84
N ASN A 180 -12.19 -18.23 -4.74
CA ASN A 180 -12.89 -17.88 -3.50
C ASN A 180 -12.13 -16.82 -2.69
N ASN A 181 -12.55 -16.56 -1.45
CA ASN A 181 -11.86 -15.64 -0.55
C ASN A 181 -10.87 -16.33 0.39
N ASN A 182 -10.15 -17.35 -0.10
CA ASN A 182 -9.12 -18.03 0.67
C ASN A 182 -7.72 -17.58 0.19
N PRO A 183 -6.88 -16.97 1.06
CA PRO A 183 -5.55 -16.48 0.68
C PRO A 183 -4.65 -17.59 0.10
N THR A 184 -4.81 -18.85 0.51
CA THR A 184 -4.01 -19.97 -0.03
C THR A 184 -4.23 -20.23 -1.52
N ASN A 185 -5.32 -19.71 -2.10
CA ASN A 185 -5.63 -19.86 -3.52
C ASN A 185 -5.02 -18.75 -4.39
N TYR A 186 -4.33 -17.77 -3.78
CA TYR A 186 -3.82 -16.57 -4.45
C TYR A 186 -2.40 -16.19 -4.03
N LEU A 187 -2.09 -16.29 -2.74
CA LEU A 187 -0.81 -15.86 -2.16
C LEU A 187 0.17 -17.02 -2.09
N GLU A 188 1.46 -16.71 -2.15
CA GLU A 188 2.52 -17.71 -2.07
C GLU A 188 2.97 -18.01 -0.65
N ASN A 189 3.72 -19.10 -0.50
CA ASN A 189 4.20 -19.55 0.80
C ASN A 189 5.04 -18.46 1.47
N GLY A 190 4.74 -18.21 2.76
CA GLY A 190 5.26 -17.07 3.51
C GLY A 190 4.30 -15.88 3.59
N ASN A 191 3.24 -15.82 2.77
CA ASN A 191 2.24 -14.74 2.80
C ASN A 191 0.80 -15.23 3.02
N GLN A 192 0.59 -16.53 3.18
CA GLN A 192 -0.74 -17.13 3.38
C GLN A 192 -1.26 -17.03 4.82
N THR A 193 -0.40 -16.72 5.78
CA THR A 193 -0.71 -16.64 7.23
C THR A 193 0.17 -15.59 7.91
N GLY A 194 -0.37 -14.84 8.86
CA GLY A 194 0.41 -13.90 9.67
C GLY A 194 1.06 -14.54 10.91
N PRO A 195 1.85 -13.76 11.69
CA PRO A 195 2.12 -12.33 11.51
C PRO A 195 3.30 -12.01 10.58
N ALA A 196 4.04 -13.02 10.11
CA ALA A 196 5.27 -12.82 9.33
C ALA A 196 5.04 -13.00 7.83
N PHE A 197 5.45 -11.99 7.07
CA PHE A 197 5.30 -11.90 5.62
C PHE A 197 6.66 -11.66 4.96
N VAL A 198 6.76 -12.01 3.68
CA VAL A 198 8.01 -11.94 2.91
C VAL A 198 7.78 -11.29 1.55
N THR A 199 8.80 -10.60 1.04
CA THR A 199 8.80 -10.05 -0.33
C THR A 199 9.68 -10.87 -1.28
N SER A 200 10.23 -11.99 -0.82
CA SER A 200 11.08 -12.87 -1.62
C SER A 200 11.04 -14.30 -1.08
N SER A 201 11.25 -15.27 -1.97
CA SER A 201 11.29 -16.69 -1.65
C SER A 201 12.60 -17.34 -2.14
N PRO A 202 13.12 -18.38 -1.46
CA PRO A 202 14.16 -19.26 -1.99
C PRO A 202 13.79 -19.97 -3.30
N THR A 203 12.50 -20.00 -3.67
CA THR A 203 11.99 -20.50 -4.96
C THR A 203 11.36 -19.38 -5.79
N PRO A 204 12.17 -18.50 -6.45
CA PRO A 204 11.66 -17.29 -7.11
C PRO A 204 10.66 -17.55 -8.23
N ASP A 205 10.77 -18.69 -8.93
CA ASP A 205 9.83 -19.06 -10.00
C ASP A 205 8.43 -19.43 -9.47
N GLN A 206 8.30 -19.56 -8.15
CA GLN A 206 7.06 -19.87 -7.43
C GLN A 206 6.69 -18.75 -6.46
N PHE A 207 7.13 -17.51 -6.73
CA PHE A 207 6.85 -16.36 -5.88
C PHE A 207 6.77 -15.07 -6.71
N ASN A 208 5.61 -14.44 -6.71
CA ASN A 208 5.38 -13.16 -7.39
C ASN A 208 4.47 -12.19 -6.63
N ASP A 209 4.12 -12.50 -5.37
CA ASP A 209 3.51 -11.59 -4.42
C ASP A 209 4.31 -10.28 -4.30
N ARG A 210 3.60 -9.17 -4.36
CA ARG A 210 4.15 -7.82 -4.13
C ARG A 210 3.49 -7.25 -2.90
N ILE A 211 4.27 -6.60 -2.03
CA ILE A 211 3.78 -6.07 -0.76
C ILE A 211 4.15 -4.61 -0.62
N VAL A 212 3.17 -3.79 -0.26
CA VAL A 212 3.36 -2.43 0.26
C VAL A 212 2.92 -2.43 1.71
N ALA A 213 3.79 -1.95 2.60
CA ALA A 213 3.51 -1.88 4.03
C ALA A 213 3.07 -0.49 4.46
N ILE A 214 2.21 -0.42 5.46
CA ILE A 214 2.00 0.73 6.35
C ILE A 214 2.78 0.44 7.62
N THR A 215 3.76 1.29 7.94
CA THR A 215 4.63 1.14 9.12
C THR A 215 4.06 1.84 10.34
N GLY A 216 4.46 1.41 11.54
CA GLY A 216 4.13 2.12 12.78
C GLY A 216 4.73 3.52 12.82
N GLN A 217 5.91 3.73 12.23
CA GLN A 217 6.50 5.06 12.06
C GLN A 217 5.56 6.02 11.30
N GLU A 218 5.01 5.58 10.16
CA GLU A 218 4.06 6.38 9.39
C GLU A 218 2.83 6.71 10.23
N MET A 219 2.27 5.71 10.90
CA MET A 219 1.10 5.89 11.77
C MET A 219 1.36 6.84 12.93
N ARG A 220 2.52 6.77 13.59
CA ARG A 220 2.89 7.70 14.66
C ARG A 220 3.03 9.13 14.14
N ILE A 221 3.59 9.35 12.95
CA ILE A 221 3.72 10.70 12.36
C ILE A 221 2.34 11.35 12.18
N LEU A 222 1.38 10.63 11.60
CA LEU A 222 0.03 11.15 11.37
C LEU A 222 -0.79 11.28 12.65
N MET A 223 -0.73 10.29 13.55
CA MET A 223 -1.47 10.34 14.82
C MET A 223 -0.98 11.47 15.73
N THR A 224 0.34 11.62 15.90
CA THR A 224 0.91 12.70 16.73
C THR A 224 0.62 14.08 16.16
N ARG A 225 0.53 14.21 14.82
CA ARG A 225 0.10 15.47 14.19
C ARG A 225 -1.31 15.85 14.58
N GLN A 226 -2.24 14.89 14.57
CA GLN A 226 -3.63 15.15 14.99
C GLN A 226 -3.71 15.46 16.49
N ALA A 227 -2.97 14.74 17.33
CA ALA A 227 -2.86 15.05 18.75
C ALA A 227 -2.30 16.46 18.99
N ALA A 228 -1.27 16.88 18.24
CA ALA A 228 -0.68 18.21 18.35
C ALA A 228 -1.63 19.33 17.89
N LEU A 229 -2.42 19.10 16.82
CA LEU A 229 -3.46 20.03 16.38
C LEU A 229 -4.56 20.20 17.45
N GLU A 230 -4.95 19.10 18.09
CA GLU A 230 -5.93 19.14 19.18
C GLU A 230 -5.39 19.88 20.41
N ILE A 231 -4.12 19.65 20.76
CA ILE A 231 -3.43 20.40 21.82
C ILE A 231 -3.41 21.89 21.50
N GLN A 232 -3.05 22.26 20.27
CA GLN A 232 -3.04 23.66 19.83
C GLN A 232 -4.43 24.29 20.00
N ARG A 233 -5.49 23.62 19.54
CA ARG A 233 -6.89 24.08 19.67
C ARG A 233 -7.27 24.34 21.14
N VAL A 234 -6.89 23.43 22.04
CA VAL A 234 -7.17 23.56 23.48
C VAL A 234 -6.38 24.72 24.08
N ILE A 235 -5.08 24.81 23.80
CA ILE A 235 -4.21 25.86 24.35
C ILE A 235 -4.61 27.26 23.84
N ASP A 236 -4.99 27.38 22.57
CA ASP A 236 -5.52 28.62 22.01
C ASP A 236 -6.81 29.08 22.70
N SER A 237 -7.66 28.13 23.10
CA SER A 237 -8.88 28.42 23.88
C SER A 237 -8.57 28.73 25.35
N TYR A 238 -7.56 28.09 25.92
CA TYR A 238 -7.12 28.27 27.30
C TYR A 238 -6.57 29.70 27.53
N HIS A 239 -5.76 30.20 26.61
CA HIS A 239 -5.05 31.48 26.74
C HIS A 239 -5.95 32.67 27.16
N PRO A 240 -6.97 33.05 26.36
CA PRO A 240 -7.84 34.18 26.73
C PRO A 240 -8.73 33.87 27.95
N ALA A 241 -9.01 32.60 28.23
CA ALA A 241 -9.83 32.18 29.37
C ALA A 241 -9.08 32.28 30.71
N ASN A 242 -7.74 32.37 30.68
CA ASN A 242 -6.88 32.36 31.87
C ASN A 242 -6.04 33.63 31.99
N GLY A 243 -6.58 34.78 31.56
CA GLY A 243 -5.90 36.07 31.72
C GLY A 243 -4.73 36.28 30.77
N ASP A 244 -4.84 35.76 29.53
CA ASP A 244 -3.82 35.86 28.48
C ASP A 244 -2.50 35.19 28.89
N THR A 245 -2.60 34.01 29.51
CA THR A 245 -1.45 33.18 29.87
C THR A 245 -1.62 31.77 29.33
N TYR A 246 -0.52 31.22 28.81
CA TYR A 246 -0.43 29.81 28.42
C TYR A 246 -0.07 28.94 29.64
N PRO A 247 -0.34 27.62 29.59
CA PRO A 247 0.14 26.70 30.63
C PRO A 247 1.66 26.80 30.80
N THR A 248 2.15 26.93 32.03
CA THR A 248 3.57 27.13 32.32
C THR A 248 4.28 25.87 32.81
N ASP A 249 3.53 24.81 33.10
CA ASP A 249 4.03 23.53 33.58
C ASP A 249 3.11 22.38 33.16
N GLN A 250 3.62 21.15 33.31
CA GLN A 250 2.90 19.91 32.97
C GLN A 250 1.54 19.80 33.70
N PRO A 251 1.43 20.01 35.04
CA PRO A 251 0.14 19.89 35.71
C PRO A 251 -0.92 20.88 35.20
N THR A 252 -0.53 22.11 34.90
CA THR A 252 -1.44 23.12 34.35
C THR A 252 -1.86 22.75 32.93
N PHE A 253 -0.93 22.22 32.13
CA PHE A 253 -1.23 21.69 30.80
C PHE A 253 -2.22 20.52 30.86
N GLU A 254 -1.97 19.52 31.71
CA GLU A 254 -2.86 18.37 31.89
C GLU A 254 -4.26 18.81 32.34
N ALA A 255 -4.36 19.80 33.22
CA ALA A 255 -5.64 20.37 33.63
C ALA A 255 -6.36 21.07 32.46
N ALA A 256 -5.63 21.80 31.61
CA ALA A 256 -6.20 22.43 30.42
C ALA A 256 -6.74 21.40 29.41
N MET A 257 -6.05 20.26 29.26
CA MET A 257 -6.43 19.18 28.36
C MET A 257 -7.72 18.44 28.76
N ALA A 258 -8.32 18.75 29.92
CA ALA A 258 -9.69 18.34 30.22
C ALA A 258 -10.72 18.87 29.19
N ALA A 259 -10.39 19.93 28.44
CA ALA A 259 -11.20 20.48 27.36
C ALA A 259 -10.91 19.86 25.97
N ALA A 260 -10.06 18.82 25.91
CA ALA A 260 -9.76 18.11 24.68
C ALA A 260 -10.95 17.25 24.21
N ALA A 261 -10.93 16.88 22.94
CA ALA A 261 -11.89 15.98 22.32
C ALA A 261 -11.96 14.64 23.07
N ALA A 262 -13.13 13.98 23.02
CA ALA A 262 -13.37 12.73 23.74
C ALA A 262 -12.35 11.64 23.38
N TRP A 263 -12.00 11.55 22.09
CA TRP A 263 -11.01 10.61 21.59
C TRP A 263 -9.62 10.81 22.20
N PHE A 264 -9.21 12.06 22.47
CA PHE A 264 -7.88 12.35 23.02
C PHE A 264 -7.72 11.72 24.40
N ASN A 265 -8.80 11.77 25.19
CA ASN A 265 -8.86 11.19 26.52
C ASN A 265 -9.05 9.67 26.49
N SER A 266 -9.93 9.14 25.62
CA SER A 266 -10.14 7.68 25.51
C SER A 266 -8.88 6.95 25.06
N GLU A 267 -8.09 7.57 24.19
CA GLU A 267 -6.82 7.01 23.70
C GLU A 267 -5.63 7.25 24.64
N ASN A 268 -5.86 7.86 25.80
CA ASN A 268 -4.86 8.08 26.85
C ASN A 268 -3.60 8.84 26.35
N TRP A 269 -3.79 9.84 25.48
CA TRP A 269 -2.69 10.60 24.89
C TRP A 269 -1.84 11.35 25.91
N LEU A 270 -2.44 11.85 27.01
CA LEU A 270 -1.68 12.55 28.06
C LEU A 270 -0.56 11.70 28.66
N SER A 271 -0.75 10.38 28.74
CA SER A 271 0.28 9.49 29.27
C SER A 271 1.51 9.36 28.37
N THR A 272 1.40 9.76 27.10
CA THR A 272 2.48 9.67 26.11
C THR A 272 3.09 11.03 25.76
N ILE A 273 2.74 12.10 26.49
CA ILE A 273 3.16 13.47 26.19
C ILE A 273 3.98 14.05 27.35
N THR A 274 5.11 14.67 26.99
CA THR A 274 5.84 15.58 27.86
C THR A 274 5.65 17.01 27.35
N PHE A 275 5.16 17.90 28.22
CA PHE A 275 4.98 19.32 27.96
C PHE A 275 6.12 20.13 28.58
N THR A 276 6.70 21.04 27.80
CA THR A 276 7.72 21.98 28.27
C THR A 276 7.34 23.41 27.88
N SER A 277 7.27 24.32 28.84
CA SER A 277 7.14 25.76 28.57
C SER A 277 8.53 26.38 28.47
N ASN A 278 9.01 26.62 27.25
CA ASN A 278 10.33 27.24 27.01
C ASN A 278 10.33 28.74 27.34
N SER A 279 9.21 29.42 27.07
CA SER A 279 9.02 30.84 27.37
C SER A 279 7.53 31.15 27.53
N ALA A 280 7.19 32.41 27.84
CA ALA A 280 5.80 32.86 27.90
C ALA A 280 5.03 32.68 26.57
N ASN A 281 5.76 32.51 25.46
CA ASN A 281 5.25 32.54 24.09
C ASN A 281 5.64 31.30 23.28
N GLN A 282 6.21 30.28 23.91
CA GLN A 282 6.63 29.06 23.23
C GLN A 282 6.53 27.86 24.17
N VAL A 283 5.88 26.81 23.67
CA VAL A 283 5.76 25.52 24.34
C VAL A 283 6.20 24.40 23.40
N GLU A 284 6.72 23.32 23.97
CA GLU A 284 7.10 22.09 23.28
C GLU A 284 6.26 20.91 23.78
N ILE A 285 5.82 20.08 22.84
CA ILE A 285 5.09 18.83 23.05
C ILE A 285 5.95 17.70 22.49
N GLU A 286 6.50 16.88 23.38
CA GLU A 286 7.25 15.68 23.01
C GLU A 286 6.38 14.43 23.18
N PHE A 287 6.30 13.62 22.13
CA PHE A 287 5.58 12.36 22.15
C PHE A 287 6.53 11.18 22.43
N GLN A 288 6.16 10.31 23.37
CA GLN A 288 6.90 9.08 23.68
C GLN A 288 7.01 8.16 22.46
N ASN A 289 8.07 7.33 22.46
CA ASN A 289 8.38 6.30 21.45
C ASN A 289 8.57 6.80 20.01
N CYS A 290 8.65 8.12 19.79
CA CYS A 290 8.84 8.64 18.44
C CYS A 290 9.76 9.87 18.30
N ASN A 291 10.40 10.39 19.35
CA ASN A 291 11.27 11.60 19.25
C ASN A 291 10.62 12.77 18.46
N ILE A 292 9.29 12.74 18.26
CA ILE A 292 8.56 13.78 17.55
C ILE A 292 8.29 14.86 18.58
N ILE A 293 8.80 16.04 18.28
CA ILE A 293 8.59 17.25 19.06
C ILE A 293 7.85 18.24 18.17
N TYR A 294 6.75 18.77 18.71
CA TYR A 294 6.06 19.91 18.14
C TYR A 294 6.29 21.13 19.01
N SER A 295 6.69 22.23 18.39
CA SER A 295 6.72 23.55 19.00
C SER A 295 5.46 24.31 18.63
N ILE A 296 4.86 24.97 19.61
CA ILE A 296 3.78 25.93 19.39
C ILE A 296 4.30 27.31 19.80
N ASN A 297 4.45 28.20 18.82
CA ASN A 297 4.88 29.58 19.04
C ASN A 297 3.65 30.49 19.10
N PHE A 298 3.69 31.53 19.93
CA PHE A 298 2.60 32.49 20.15
C PHE A 298 3.11 33.94 20.23
N PRO A 299 2.35 34.96 19.79
CA PRO A 299 1.48 35.01 18.62
C PRO A 299 2.27 35.28 17.31
N PRO A 300 1.79 34.79 16.14
CA PRO A 300 0.59 33.98 15.94
C PRO A 300 0.79 32.52 16.40
N SER A 301 -0.29 31.82 16.77
CA SER A 301 -0.28 30.39 17.11
C SER A 301 0.17 29.57 15.90
N GLU A 302 1.45 29.20 15.86
CA GLU A 302 2.03 28.42 14.76
C GLU A 302 2.56 27.09 15.29
N LEU A 303 2.00 25.99 14.77
CA LEU A 303 2.45 24.64 15.05
C LEU A 303 3.58 24.28 14.10
N GLN A 304 4.77 24.07 14.65
CA GLN A 304 5.96 23.65 13.92
C GLN A 304 6.40 22.27 14.40
N ARG A 305 6.84 21.42 13.47
CA ARG A 305 7.41 20.11 13.78
C ARG A 305 8.92 20.20 13.64
N ASP A 306 9.64 20.08 14.76
CA ASP A 306 11.09 20.31 14.78
C ASP A 306 11.91 19.06 14.46
N ARG A 307 11.29 17.87 14.50
CA ARG A 307 11.95 16.60 14.21
C ARG A 307 11.19 15.77 13.18
N ASN A 308 11.95 15.22 12.23
CA ASN A 308 11.41 14.57 11.03
C ASN A 308 11.24 13.05 11.12
N ALA A 309 11.67 12.39 12.21
CA ALA A 309 11.65 10.92 12.26
C ALA A 309 11.25 10.37 13.65
N CYS A 310 10.27 9.46 13.65
CA CYS A 310 10.19 8.36 14.62
C CYS A 310 11.24 7.30 14.32
#